data_AF-A0A2V8Q7M6-F1
#
_entry.id   AF-A0A2V8Q7M6-F1
#
_cell.length_a   1.000
_cell.length_b   1.000
_cell.length_c   1.000
_cell.angle_alpha   90.00
_cell.angle_beta   90.00
_cell.angle_gamma   90.00
#
_symmetry.space_group_name_H-M   'P 1'
#
loop_
_entity.id
_entity.type
_entity.pdbx_description
1 polymer ?
#
loop_
_entity_poly.entity_id
_entity_poly.type
_entity_poly.pdbx_seq_one_letter_code
_entity_poly.pdbx_strand_id
1 'polypeptide(L)'
;MREYAANFYGTDYSTNPAEQGSASGMDSDRLFASWELNDPRVESFSQREDFPLGEPERAIEIPADFSALLKSNPEAAKREVLRVRQEFIQALSENFVCRAFDRDSSRPRYLFYRD
;
A
#
# COMPACT_ATOMS: atom_id res chain seq x y z
N MET A 1 -9.75 1.52 3.72
CA MET A 1 -8.68 0.78 4.41
C MET A 1 -8.24 1.58 5.61
N ARG A 2 -8.36 0.96 6.79
CA ARG A 2 -8.15 1.62 8.10
C ARG A 2 -7.05 0.95 8.92
N GLU A 3 -6.58 -0.21 8.48
CA GLU A 3 -5.72 -1.06 9.26
C GLU A 3 -4.46 -1.41 8.46
N TYR A 4 -3.34 -1.33 9.17
CA TYR A 4 -2.01 -1.64 8.68
C TYR A 4 -1.36 -2.64 9.64
N ALA A 5 -0.79 -3.71 9.12
CA ALA A 5 0.03 -4.63 9.88
C ALA A 5 1.46 -4.67 9.32
N ALA A 6 2.40 -4.25 10.15
CA ALA A 6 3.82 -4.30 9.82
C ALA A 6 4.34 -5.74 9.93
N ASN A 7 5.11 -6.16 8.92
CA ASN A 7 5.81 -7.44 8.82
C ASN A 7 4.94 -8.66 9.17
N PHE A 8 3.70 -8.68 8.67
CA PHE A 8 2.65 -9.60 9.11
C PHE A 8 2.99 -11.08 8.91
N TYR A 9 3.64 -11.45 7.80
CA TYR A 9 4.09 -12.82 7.55
C TYR A 9 5.57 -13.05 7.87
N GLY A 10 6.26 -12.05 8.44
CA GLY A 10 7.70 -12.06 8.60
C GLY A 10 8.43 -11.65 7.32
N THR A 11 9.76 -11.71 7.41
CA THR A 11 10.68 -11.33 6.35
C THR A 11 10.82 -12.50 5.37
N ASP A 12 10.54 -12.28 4.08
CA ASP A 12 10.64 -13.32 3.05
C ASP A 12 12.10 -13.80 2.94
N TYR A 13 12.36 -15.08 3.16
CA TYR A 13 13.67 -15.68 2.87
C TYR A 13 13.56 -16.49 1.58
N SER A 14 14.48 -16.29 0.63
CA SER A 14 14.57 -17.21 -0.50
C SER A 14 14.93 -18.60 0.01
N THR A 15 14.06 -19.58 -0.25
CA THR A 15 14.32 -21.01 0.01
C THR A 15 15.06 -21.68 -1.14
N ASN A 16 15.40 -20.92 -2.20
CA ASN A 16 16.10 -21.43 -3.37
C ASN A 16 17.62 -21.48 -3.09
N PRO A 17 18.26 -22.65 -3.10
CA PRO A 17 19.70 -22.78 -2.85
C PRO A 17 20.57 -21.99 -3.84
N ALA A 18 20.06 -21.74 -5.05
CA ALA A 18 20.74 -20.94 -6.08
C ALA A 18 20.77 -19.42 -5.76
N GLU A 19 19.95 -18.97 -4.79
CA GLU A 19 19.86 -17.58 -4.33
C GLU A 19 20.39 -17.43 -2.89
N GLN A 20 21.06 -18.46 -2.36
CA GLN A 20 21.79 -18.37 -1.08
C GLN A 20 22.92 -17.35 -1.21
N GLY A 21 22.63 -16.12 -0.79
CA GLY A 21 23.55 -14.98 -0.83
C GLY A 21 22.94 -13.68 -1.37
N SER A 22 21.79 -13.73 -2.05
CA SER A 22 21.11 -12.56 -2.63
C SER A 22 19.83 -12.14 -1.91
N ALA A 23 19.36 -12.93 -0.94
CA ALA A 23 18.10 -12.68 -0.25
C ALA A 23 18.28 -11.68 0.91
N SER A 24 18.36 -10.38 0.57
CA SER A 24 17.85 -9.36 1.49
C SER A 24 16.35 -9.55 1.55
N GLY A 25 15.89 -10.32 2.52
CA GLY A 25 14.46 -10.56 2.69
C GLY A 25 13.70 -9.26 2.93
N MET A 26 12.50 -9.16 2.36
CA MET A 26 11.65 -7.98 2.51
C MET A 26 10.55 -8.26 3.52
N ASP A 27 10.26 -7.28 4.38
CA ASP A 27 9.16 -7.39 5.34
C ASP A 27 7.82 -7.45 4.61
N SER A 28 6.98 -8.41 5.00
CA SER A 28 5.66 -8.59 4.41
C SER A 28 4.60 -7.73 5.11
N ASP A 29 4.60 -6.42 4.84
CA ASP A 29 3.54 -5.53 5.31
C ASP A 29 2.19 -5.86 4.69
N ARG A 30 1.11 -5.62 5.44
CA ARG A 30 -0.27 -5.91 5.02
C ARG A 30 -1.19 -4.76 5.32
N LEU A 31 -2.10 -4.57 4.37
CA LEU A 31 -3.16 -3.60 4.43
C LEU A 31 -4.49 -4.33 4.42
N PHE A 32 -5.38 -4.01 5.36
CA PHE A 32 -6.70 -4.62 5.41
C PHE A 32 -7.75 -3.65 4.87
N ALA A 33 -8.34 -4.04 3.74
CA ALA A 33 -9.50 -3.37 3.18
C ALA A 33 -10.76 -4.15 3.60
N SER A 34 -11.70 -3.43 4.21
CA SER A 34 -13.04 -3.90 4.55
C SER A 34 -14.07 -3.17 3.70
N TRP A 35 -15.17 -3.86 3.41
CA TRP A 35 -16.32 -3.32 2.69
C TRP A 35 -17.59 -3.68 3.45
N GLU A 36 -18.37 -2.66 3.81
CA GLU A 36 -19.72 -2.86 4.31
C GLU A 36 -20.65 -3.00 3.11
N LEU A 37 -21.34 -4.14 2.98
CA LEU A 37 -22.11 -4.47 1.79
C LEU A 37 -23.30 -3.53 1.56
N ASN A 38 -23.79 -2.91 2.63
CA ASN A 38 -24.91 -1.95 2.59
C ASN A 38 -24.42 -0.49 2.60
N ASP A 39 -23.12 -0.24 2.41
CA ASP A 39 -22.62 1.12 2.26
C ASP A 39 -23.05 1.68 0.90
N PRO A 40 -23.55 2.94 0.83
CA PRO A 40 -23.99 3.55 -0.43
C PRO A 40 -22.95 3.46 -1.56
N ARG A 41 -21.66 3.53 -1.22
CA ARG A 41 -20.57 3.38 -2.19
C ARG A 41 -20.55 1.98 -2.82
N VAL A 42 -20.71 0.95 -2.00
CA VAL A 42 -20.70 -0.44 -2.47
C VAL A 42 -21.96 -0.73 -3.29
N GLU A 43 -23.11 -0.18 -2.87
CA GLU A 43 -24.36 -0.27 -3.61
C GLU A 43 -24.25 0.39 -5.00
N SER A 44 -23.71 1.62 -5.10
CA SER A 44 -23.47 2.28 -6.39
C SER A 44 -22.59 1.45 -7.32
N PHE A 45 -21.48 0.91 -6.81
CA PHE A 45 -20.61 0.06 -7.62
C PHE A 45 -21.29 -1.24 -8.06
N SER A 46 -22.20 -1.80 -7.26
CA SER A 46 -22.98 -2.98 -7.65
C SER A 46 -23.86 -2.72 -8.88
N GLN A 47 -24.28 -1.47 -9.08
CA GLN A 47 -25.05 -1.01 -10.25
C GLN A 47 -24.16 -0.52 -11.40
N ARG A 48 -22.84 -0.67 -11.30
CA ARG A 48 -21.83 -0.10 -12.23
C ARG A 48 -21.85 1.43 -12.30
N GLU A 49 -22.36 2.06 -11.26
CA GLU A 49 -22.29 3.51 -11.10
C GLU A 49 -21.03 3.88 -10.34
N ASP A 50 -20.53 5.10 -10.60
CA ASP A 50 -19.38 5.63 -9.88
C ASP A 50 -19.84 6.29 -8.57
N PHE A 51 -18.92 6.40 -7.60
CA PHE A 51 -19.19 7.04 -6.32
C PHE A 51 -18.13 8.11 -6.03
N PRO A 52 -18.47 9.41 -6.09
CA PRO A 52 -17.50 10.49 -5.93
C PRO A 52 -16.98 10.54 -4.49
N LEU A 53 -15.65 10.54 -4.34
CA LEU A 53 -14.96 10.63 -3.05
C LEU A 53 -14.53 12.07 -2.69
N GLY A 54 -14.67 13.02 -3.61
CA GLY A 54 -14.05 14.34 -3.51
C GLY A 54 -12.54 14.32 -3.76
N GLU A 55 -11.86 15.40 -3.40
CA GLU A 55 -10.41 15.52 -3.52
C GLU A 55 -9.70 14.84 -2.34
N PRO A 56 -8.60 14.10 -2.59
CA PRO A 56 -7.81 13.51 -1.51
C PRO A 56 -7.09 14.61 -0.73
N GLU A 57 -7.14 14.52 0.60
CA GLU A 57 -6.41 15.42 1.49
C GLU A 57 -4.95 15.01 1.69
N ARG A 58 -4.63 13.74 1.42
CA ARG A 58 -3.27 13.20 1.54
C ARG A 58 -3.00 12.15 0.46
N ALA A 59 -1.74 12.04 0.06
CA ALA A 59 -1.28 11.01 -0.85
C ALA A 59 0.06 10.43 -0.39
N ILE A 60 0.21 9.12 -0.55
CA ILE A 60 1.46 8.39 -0.31
C ILE A 60 1.90 7.81 -1.66
N GLU A 61 2.97 8.35 -2.22
CA GLU A 61 3.57 7.87 -3.46
C GLU A 61 4.39 6.60 -3.21
N ILE A 62 4.37 5.67 -4.15
CA ILE A 62 5.22 4.47 -4.15
C ILE A 62 6.01 4.38 -5.45
N PRO A 63 7.14 3.64 -5.49
CA PRO A 63 7.86 3.40 -6.73
C PRO A 63 6.98 2.75 -7.79
N ALA A 64 7.01 3.28 -9.02
CA ALA A 64 6.25 2.73 -10.15
C ALA A 64 6.64 1.27 -10.48
N ASP A 65 7.91 0.92 -10.30
CA ASP A 65 8.42 -0.44 -10.46
C ASP A 65 9.25 -0.86 -9.24
N PHE A 66 8.56 -1.22 -8.17
CA PHE A 66 9.19 -1.72 -6.95
C PHE A 66 9.99 -3.01 -7.20
N SER A 67 9.57 -3.85 -8.16
CA SER A 67 10.29 -5.08 -8.49
C SER A 67 11.65 -4.80 -9.11
N ALA A 68 11.76 -3.82 -10.01
CA ALA A 68 13.05 -3.37 -10.55
C ALA A 68 13.92 -2.71 -9.48
N LEU A 69 13.33 -1.89 -8.60
CA LEU A 69 14.04 -1.28 -7.47
C LEU A 69 14.63 -2.34 -6.54
N LEU A 70 13.84 -3.35 -6.16
CA LEU A 70 14.28 -4.43 -5.28
C LEU A 70 15.44 -5.22 -5.88
N LYS A 71 15.40 -5.51 -7.18
CA LYS A 71 16.48 -6.25 -7.87
C LYS A 71 17.77 -5.43 -7.99
N SER A 72 17.66 -4.13 -8.25
CA SER A 72 18.81 -3.27 -8.52
C SER A 72 19.43 -2.69 -7.24
N ASN A 73 18.63 -2.42 -6.22
CA ASN A 73 19.06 -1.81 -4.96
C ASN A 73 18.15 -2.22 -3.78
N PRO A 74 18.37 -3.41 -3.18
CA PRO A 74 17.56 -3.90 -2.06
C PRO A 74 17.51 -2.96 -0.86
N GLU A 75 18.60 -2.26 -0.56
CA GLU A 75 18.64 -1.30 0.55
C GLU A 75 17.75 -0.08 0.27
N ALA A 76 17.69 0.38 -0.97
CA ALA A 76 16.75 1.43 -1.36
C ALA A 76 15.29 0.94 -1.30
N ALA A 77 15.01 -0.27 -1.77
CA ALA A 77 13.69 -0.87 -1.64
C ALA A 77 13.24 -0.99 -0.18
N LYS A 78 14.15 -1.41 0.72
CA LYS A 78 13.88 -1.47 2.16
C LYS A 78 13.56 -0.11 2.75
N ARG A 79 14.31 0.94 2.36
CA ARG A 79 13.99 2.32 2.80
C ARG A 79 12.62 2.77 2.32
N GLU A 80 12.24 2.42 1.09
CA GLU A 80 10.89 2.74 0.59
C GLU A 80 9.79 2.03 1.35
N VAL A 81 9.94 0.74 1.67
CA VAL A 81 8.96 0.02 2.50
C VAL A 81 8.83 0.67 3.87
N LEU A 82 9.94 1.01 4.53
CA LEU A 82 9.91 1.67 5.84
C LEU A 82 9.28 3.07 5.79
N ARG A 83 9.57 3.85 4.73
CA ARG A 83 8.96 5.16 4.51
C ARG A 83 7.45 5.04 4.34
N VAL A 84 7.01 4.18 3.41
CA VAL A 84 5.58 3.96 3.14
C VAL A 84 4.86 3.46 4.39
N ARG A 85 5.46 2.52 5.14
CA ARG A 85 4.94 2.04 6.44
C ARG A 85 4.72 3.20 7.40
N GLN A 86 5.73 4.04 7.58
CA GLN A 86 5.65 5.18 8.50
C GLN A 86 4.56 6.17 8.08
N GLU A 87 4.48 6.51 6.79
CA GLU A 87 3.48 7.43 6.27
C GLU A 87 2.05 6.86 6.40
N PHE A 88 1.85 5.56 6.17
CA PHE A 88 0.56 4.91 6.38
C PHE A 88 0.15 4.93 7.85
N ILE A 89 1.03 4.50 8.76
CA ILE A 89 0.73 4.48 10.20
C ILE A 89 0.41 5.90 10.68
N GLN A 90 1.17 6.90 10.23
CA GLN A 90 0.91 8.29 10.56
C GLN A 90 -0.47 8.74 10.05
N ALA A 91 -0.77 8.55 8.76
CA ALA A 91 -2.04 8.97 8.18
C ALA A 91 -3.24 8.33 8.91
N LEU A 92 -3.17 7.02 9.19
CA LEU A 92 -4.20 6.31 9.93
C LEU A 92 -4.35 6.83 11.38
N SER A 93 -3.24 7.14 12.05
CA SER A 93 -3.26 7.72 13.42
C SER A 93 -3.90 9.12 13.48
N GLU A 94 -3.93 9.82 12.36
CA GLU A 94 -4.55 11.14 12.20
C GLU A 94 -6.00 11.07 11.70
N ASN A 95 -6.62 9.88 11.80
CA ASN A 95 -7.99 9.57 11.38
C ASN A 95 -8.25 9.71 9.87
N PHE A 96 -7.21 9.60 9.04
CA PHE A 96 -7.42 9.44 7.60
C PHE A 96 -7.75 7.99 7.24
N VAL A 97 -8.46 7.83 6.14
CA VAL A 97 -8.78 6.53 5.56
C VAL A 97 -8.24 6.46 4.13
N CYS A 98 -7.45 5.43 3.82
CA CYS A 98 -7.06 5.15 2.44
C CYS A 98 -8.28 4.59 1.69
N ARG A 99 -8.80 5.33 0.70
CA ARG A 99 -10.04 4.96 -0.01
C ARG A 99 -9.85 4.72 -1.51
N ALA A 100 -8.74 5.19 -2.08
CA ALA A 100 -8.46 5.08 -3.51
C ALA A 100 -6.96 4.91 -3.77
N PHE A 101 -6.63 4.54 -5.00
CA PHE A 101 -5.27 4.41 -5.50
C PHE A 101 -5.22 4.98 -6.91
N ASP A 102 -4.32 5.93 -7.12
CA ASP A 102 -4.05 6.52 -8.42
C ASP A 102 -2.95 5.71 -9.12
N ARG A 103 -3.27 5.19 -10.31
CA ARG A 103 -2.44 4.28 -11.11
C ARG A 103 -1.58 5.02 -12.12
N ASP A 104 -1.05 6.18 -11.76
CA ASP A 104 -0.09 6.88 -12.61
C ASP A 104 1.12 5.98 -12.90
N SER A 105 1.52 5.95 -14.17
CA SER A 105 2.59 5.06 -14.64
C SER A 105 3.98 5.40 -14.10
N SER A 106 4.16 6.61 -13.58
CA SER A 106 5.45 7.13 -13.09
C SER A 106 5.44 7.36 -11.57
N ARG A 107 4.28 7.74 -11.01
CA ARG A 107 4.12 8.18 -9.62
C ARG A 107 2.81 7.64 -9.03
N PRO A 108 2.65 6.31 -8.96
CA PRO A 108 1.44 5.73 -8.38
C PRO A 108 1.35 6.09 -6.90
N ARG A 109 0.12 6.31 -6.41
CA ARG A 109 -0.08 6.83 -5.05
C ARG A 109 -1.37 6.31 -4.40
N TYR A 110 -1.28 6.01 -3.11
CA TYR A 110 -2.44 5.76 -2.26
C TYR A 110 -3.07 7.09 -1.84
N LEU A 111 -4.39 7.18 -1.89
CA LEU A 111 -5.15 8.40 -1.66
C LEU A 111 -5.98 8.31 -0.37
N PHE A 112 -5.81 9.33 0.47
CA PHE A 112 -6.37 9.40 1.82
C PHE A 112 -7.36 10.55 1.94
N TYR A 113 -8.43 10.29 2.68
CA TYR A 113 -9.58 11.17 2.89
C TYR A 113 -9.94 11.17 4.37
N ARG A 114 -10.52 12.26 4.88
CA ARG A 114 -11.24 12.21 6.15
C ARG A 114 -12.58 11.52 5.97
N ASP A 115 -13.03 10.85 7.03
CA ASP A 115 -14.41 10.42 7.16
C ASP A 115 -15.35 11.59 7.45
#